data_AF-A0A6F8PNH4-F1
#
_entry.id   AF-A0A6F8PNH4-F1
#
_cell.length_a   1.000
_cell.length_b   1.000
_cell.length_c   1.000
_cell.angle_alpha   90.00
_cell.angle_beta   90.00
_cell.angle_gamma   90.00
#
_symmetry.space_group_name_H-M   'P 1'
#
loop_
_entity.id
_entity.type
_entity.pdbx_description
1 polymer ?
#
loop_
_entity_poly.entity_id
_entity_poly.type
_entity_poly.pdbx_seq_one_letter_code
_entity_poly.pdbx_strand_id
1 'polypeptide(L)'
;MSIPIPSQMVTAAISAIIFRANLPLSVALVWISNPFTMPPIFYFNYLVGTWILGQTAEESLGFDMSWDWILNTLGELWLPLYLGSVVVGLVLGLISYIAIQLFWRWHVIKSWRNRVKQKQQL
;
A
#
# COMPACT_ATOMS: atom_id res chain seq x y z
N MET A 1 -7.21 -17.54 -5.79
CA MET A 1 -8.58 -16.98 -5.86
C MET A 1 -8.53 -15.50 -5.51
N SER A 2 -8.65 -14.65 -6.50
CA SER A 2 -8.60 -13.18 -6.38
C SER A 2 -9.92 -12.60 -6.83
N ILE A 3 -10.99 -13.10 -6.22
CA ILE A 3 -12.24 -12.37 -6.19
C ILE A 3 -12.07 -11.44 -4.99
N PRO A 4 -12.15 -10.11 -5.13
CA PRO A 4 -12.19 -9.23 -3.98
C PRO A 4 -13.37 -9.70 -3.13
N ILE A 5 -13.07 -10.46 -2.08
CA ILE A 5 -14.08 -10.93 -1.15
C ILE A 5 -14.72 -9.63 -0.62
N PRO A 6 -16.05 -9.52 -0.58
CA PRO A 6 -16.72 -8.35 -0.04
C PRO A 6 -16.13 -7.90 1.30
N SER A 7 -15.58 -8.83 2.09
CA SER A 7 -14.87 -8.55 3.33
C SER A 7 -13.77 -7.49 3.19
N GLN A 8 -12.87 -7.55 2.21
CA GLN A 8 -11.80 -6.54 2.08
C GLN A 8 -12.36 -5.17 1.71
N MET A 9 -13.33 -5.12 0.79
CA MET A 9 -13.99 -3.87 0.39
C MET A 9 -14.80 -3.27 1.56
N VAL A 10 -15.49 -4.11 2.33
CA VAL A 10 -16.26 -3.71 3.51
C VAL A 10 -15.33 -3.21 4.61
N THR A 11 -14.23 -3.91 4.90
CA THR A 11 -13.23 -3.45 5.87
C THR A 11 -12.59 -2.13 5.44
N ALA A 12 -12.27 -1.96 4.15
CA ALA A 12 -11.75 -0.71 3.61
C ALA A 12 -12.79 0.43 3.70
N ALA A 13 -14.06 0.15 3.38
CA ALA A 13 -15.16 1.11 3.46
C ALA A 13 -15.43 1.56 4.91
N ILE A 14 -15.49 0.62 5.85
CA ILE A 14 -15.65 0.92 7.28
C ILE A 14 -14.47 1.77 7.78
N SER A 15 -13.24 1.38 7.42
CA SER A 15 -12.05 2.15 7.79
C SER A 15 -12.11 3.57 7.23
N ALA A 16 -12.53 3.72 5.97
CA ALA A 16 -12.67 5.04 5.34
C ALA A 16 -13.72 5.91 6.04
N ILE A 17 -14.84 5.32 6.48
CA ILE A 17 -15.87 6.03 7.26
C ILE A 17 -15.31 6.49 8.61
N ILE A 18 -14.59 5.62 9.34
CA ILE A 18 -13.99 5.92 10.65
C ILE A 18 -12.96 7.05 10.53
N PHE A 19 -12.05 6.95 9.56
CA PHE A 19 -10.99 7.94 9.34
C PHE A 19 -11.46 9.17 8.53
N ARG A 20 -12.75 9.27 8.18
CA ARG A 20 -13.33 10.32 7.32
C ARG A 20 -12.55 10.51 6.00
N ALA A 21 -12.05 9.41 5.46
CA ALA A 21 -11.33 9.39 4.20
C ALA A 21 -12.29 9.33 3.00
N ASN A 22 -11.76 9.53 1.79
CA ASN A 22 -12.54 9.44 0.56
C ASN A 22 -12.99 8.00 0.32
N LEU A 23 -14.27 7.71 0.56
CA LEU A 23 -14.85 6.37 0.47
C LEU A 23 -14.67 5.72 -0.93
N PRO A 24 -14.99 6.39 -2.06
CA PRO A 24 -14.84 5.77 -3.38
C PRO A 24 -13.37 5.45 -3.70
N LEU A 25 -12.47 6.36 -3.32
CA LEU A 25 -11.03 6.17 -3.51
C LEU A 25 -10.52 4.99 -2.67
N SER A 26 -10.96 4.88 -1.41
CA SER A 26 -10.55 3.80 -0.51
C SER A 26 -10.98 2.43 -1.03
N VAL A 27 -12.18 2.32 -1.59
CA VAL A 27 -12.68 1.09 -2.21
C VAL A 27 -11.95 0.78 -3.52
N ALA A 28 -11.66 1.80 -4.34
CA ALA A 28 -10.90 1.63 -5.58
C ALA A 28 -9.46 1.15 -5.33
N LEU A 29 -8.82 1.59 -4.24
CA LEU A 29 -7.46 1.15 -3.89
C LEU A 29 -7.38 -0.35 -3.60
N VAL A 30 -8.44 -0.98 -3.10
CA VAL A 30 -8.49 -2.44 -2.88
C VAL A 30 -8.31 -3.20 -4.20
N TRP A 31 -8.79 -2.64 -5.32
CA TRP A 31 -8.66 -3.25 -6.65
C TRP A 31 -7.23 -3.24 -7.21
N ILE A 32 -6.32 -2.46 -6.60
CA ILE A 32 -4.90 -2.50 -6.97
C ILE A 32 -4.30 -3.87 -6.67
N SER A 33 -4.80 -4.59 -5.66
CA SER A 33 -4.31 -5.91 -5.25
C SER A 33 -5.01 -7.05 -6.01
N ASN A 34 -4.88 -7.07 -7.33
CA ASN A 34 -5.42 -8.08 -8.22
C ASN A 34 -4.47 -9.31 -8.31
N PRO A 35 -4.88 -10.47 -8.86
CA PRO A 35 -4.02 -11.68 -8.86
C PRO A 35 -2.71 -11.50 -9.62
N PHE A 36 -2.62 -10.51 -10.51
CA PHE A 36 -1.43 -10.22 -11.28
C PHE A 36 -0.46 -9.30 -10.51
N THR A 37 -0.99 -8.35 -9.74
CA THR A 37 -0.19 -7.41 -8.94
C THR A 37 0.12 -7.91 -7.54
N MET A 38 -0.66 -8.84 -6.99
CA MET A 38 -0.40 -9.41 -5.66
C MET A 38 0.96 -10.10 -5.53
N PRO A 39 1.40 -10.97 -6.47
CA PRO A 39 2.71 -11.62 -6.35
C PRO A 39 3.88 -10.64 -6.22
N PRO A 40 4.04 -9.61 -7.08
CA PRO A 40 5.14 -8.66 -6.93
C PRO A 40 5.00 -7.79 -5.67
N ILE A 41 3.79 -7.39 -5.27
CA ILE A 41 3.57 -6.59 -4.04
C ILE A 41 3.97 -7.39 -2.80
N PHE A 42 3.52 -8.65 -2.70
CA PHE A 42 3.80 -9.49 -1.54
C PHE A 42 5.26 -9.88 -1.46
N TYR A 43 5.91 -10.13 -2.59
CA TYR A 43 7.35 -10.37 -2.64
C TYR A 43 8.14 -9.15 -2.15
N PHE A 44 7.78 -7.94 -2.61
CA PHE A 44 8.41 -6.71 -2.15
C PHE A 44 8.21 -6.48 -0.64
N ASN A 45 6.99 -6.64 -0.14
CA ASN A 45 6.71 -6.50 1.29
C ASN A 45 7.46 -7.54 2.11
N TYR A 46 7.54 -8.78 1.65
CA TYR A 46 8.35 -9.81 2.30
C TYR A 46 9.83 -9.43 2.34
N LEU A 47 10.39 -8.96 1.23
CA LEU A 47 11.79 -8.53 1.16
C LEU A 47 12.08 -7.36 2.10
N VAL A 48 11.17 -6.39 2.19
CA VAL A 48 11.30 -5.28 3.15
C VAL A 48 11.18 -5.80 4.58
N GLY A 49 10.26 -6.71 4.85
CA GLY A 49 10.08 -7.33 6.16
C GLY A 49 11.31 -8.10 6.63
N THR A 50 11.83 -9.01 5.80
CA THR A 50 13.04 -9.78 6.12
C THR A 50 14.25 -8.87 6.32
N TRP A 51 14.38 -7.82 5.51
CA TRP A 51 15.42 -6.80 5.70
C TRP A 51 15.32 -6.09 7.05
N ILE A 52 14.11 -5.75 7.50
CA ILE A 52 13.87 -5.12 8.81
C ILE A 52 14.14 -6.08 9.97
N LEU A 53 13.76 -7.35 9.84
CA LEU A 53 13.97 -8.37 10.86
C LEU A 53 15.44 -8.81 10.96
N GLY A 54 16.31 -8.39 10.04
CA GLY A 54 17.72 -8.79 10.01
C GLY A 54 17.90 -10.29 9.77
N GLN A 55 16.82 -11.01 9.45
CA GLN A 55 16.84 -12.38 8.99
C GLN A 55 17.24 -12.31 7.52
N THR A 56 18.48 -12.70 7.20
CA THR A 56 18.84 -13.05 5.82
C THR A 56 17.75 -13.98 5.32
N ALA A 57 17.01 -13.57 4.28
CA ALA A 57 15.94 -14.36 3.68
C ALA A 57 16.41 -15.82 3.66
N GLU A 58 15.83 -16.66 4.52
CA GLU A 58 16.43 -17.94 4.84
C GLU A 58 16.56 -18.74 3.54
N GLU A 59 17.79 -18.82 3.01
CA GLU A 59 18.15 -19.74 1.92
C GLU A 59 17.93 -21.20 2.35
N SER A 60 17.64 -21.44 3.64
CA SER A 60 17.38 -22.73 4.28
C SER A 60 15.92 -23.19 4.27
N LEU A 61 14.98 -22.45 3.66
CA LEU A 61 13.66 -23.01 3.36
C LEU A 61 13.81 -24.03 2.23
N GLY A 62 14.36 -25.20 2.57
CA GLY A 62 14.43 -26.36 1.69
C GLY A 62 13.04 -26.59 1.11
N PHE A 63 12.93 -26.42 -0.21
CA PHE A 63 11.66 -26.40 -0.91
C PHE A 63 11.09 -27.82 -0.99
N ASP A 64 10.60 -28.32 0.13
CA ASP A 64 9.86 -29.57 0.17
C ASP A 64 8.40 -29.26 -0.14
N MET A 65 7.93 -29.72 -1.29
CA MET A 65 6.53 -29.58 -1.72
C MET A 65 5.62 -30.54 -0.93
N SER A 66 5.67 -30.45 0.40
CA SER A 66 4.76 -31.14 1.31
C SER A 66 3.76 -30.15 1.92
N TRP A 67 2.55 -30.62 2.17
CA TRP A 67 1.48 -29.80 2.76
C TRP A 67 1.87 -29.27 4.15
N ASP A 68 2.61 -30.05 4.93
CA ASP A 68 3.12 -29.65 6.24
C ASP A 68 4.22 -28.58 6.16
N TRP A 69 5.08 -28.65 5.14
CA TRP A 69 6.09 -27.61 4.91
C TRP A 69 5.44 -26.29 4.51
N ILE A 70 4.41 -26.32 3.65
CA ILE A 70 3.67 -25.11 3.26
C ILE A 70 3.04 -24.45 4.49
N LEU A 71 2.39 -25.22 5.38
CA LEU A 71 1.75 -24.65 6.58
C LEU A 71 2.75 -24.10 7.60
N ASN A 72 3.86 -24.80 7.85
CA ASN A 72 4.90 -24.33 8.78
C ASN A 72 5.66 -23.13 8.21
N THR A 73 6.04 -23.18 6.94
CA THR A 73 6.73 -22.08 6.25
C THR A 73 5.83 -20.86 6.11
N LEU A 74 4.54 -21.02 5.77
CA LEU A 74 3.58 -19.91 5.80
C LEU A 74 3.46 -19.29 7.20
N GLY A 75 3.58 -20.12 8.25
CA GLY A 75 3.66 -19.74 9.66
C GLY A 75 4.95 -19.01 10.07
N GLU A 76 5.98 -18.96 9.23
CA GLU A 76 7.16 -18.11 9.43
C GLU A 76 7.20 -16.93 8.45
N LEU A 77 6.66 -17.09 7.24
CA LEU A 77 6.57 -16.07 6.21
C LEU A 77 5.57 -14.95 6.52
N TRP A 78 4.48 -15.24 7.26
CA TRP A 78 3.47 -14.23 7.57
C TRP A 78 4.02 -13.07 8.38
N LEU A 79 4.93 -13.32 9.34
CA LEU A 79 5.48 -12.28 10.19
C LEU A 79 6.24 -11.21 9.37
N PRO A 80 7.30 -11.52 8.60
CA PRO A 80 7.99 -10.53 7.77
C PRO A 80 7.06 -9.91 6.74
N LEU A 81 6.14 -10.68 6.12
CA LEU A 81 5.22 -10.15 5.12
C LEU A 81 4.27 -9.10 5.70
N TYR A 82 3.66 -9.35 6.86
CA TYR A 82 2.78 -8.38 7.53
C TYR A 82 3.56 -7.18 8.04
N LEU A 83 4.73 -7.40 8.63
CA LEU A 83 5.59 -6.32 9.15
C LEU A 83 6.02 -5.39 8.01
N GLY A 84 6.51 -5.96 6.91
CA GLY A 84 6.86 -5.23 5.70
C GLY A 84 5.65 -4.53 5.08
N SER A 85 4.48 -5.16 5.05
CA SER A 85 3.25 -4.53 4.53
C SER A 85 2.83 -3.31 5.35
N VAL A 86 2.92 -3.37 6.67
CA VAL A 86 2.62 -2.23 7.55
C VAL A 86 3.61 -1.10 7.33
N VAL A 87 4.91 -1.41 7.29
CA VAL A 87 5.96 -0.40 7.12
C VAL A 87 5.88 0.26 5.75
N VAL A 88 5.79 -0.54 4.68
CA VAL A 88 5.62 -0.03 3.31
C VAL A 88 4.34 0.78 3.20
N GLY A 89 3.24 0.31 3.79
CA GLY A 89 1.97 1.03 3.83
C GLY A 89 2.08 2.40 4.51
N LEU A 90 2.73 2.49 5.67
CA LEU A 90 2.95 3.75 6.39
C LEU A 90 3.84 4.71 5.61
N VAL A 91 4.93 4.22 5.03
CA VAL A 91 5.86 5.03 4.23
C VAL A 91 5.18 5.56 2.97
N LEU A 92 4.52 4.70 2.20
CA LEU A 92 3.78 5.11 1.01
C LEU A 92 2.62 6.05 1.34
N GLY A 93 1.93 5.81 2.46
CA GLY A 93 0.86 6.69 2.95
C GLY A 93 1.38 8.09 3.29
N LEU A 94 2.50 8.18 4.01
CA LEU A 94 3.13 9.46 4.36
C LEU A 94 3.63 10.20 3.11
N ILE A 95 4.30 9.51 2.20
CA ILE A 95 4.78 10.07 0.94
C ILE A 95 3.60 10.59 0.12
N SER A 96 2.54 9.81 -0.02
CA SER A 96 1.34 10.20 -0.78
C SER A 96 0.66 11.43 -0.18
N TYR A 97 0.55 11.51 1.15
CA TYR A 97 0.00 12.67 1.83
C TYR A 97 0.82 13.95 1.55
N ILE A 98 2.14 13.88 1.70
CA ILE A 98 3.04 15.00 1.44
C ILE A 98 2.98 15.41 -0.04
N ALA A 99 2.99 14.43 -0.95
CA ALA A 99 2.91 14.67 -2.39
C ALA A 99 1.61 15.39 -2.79
N ILE A 100 0.46 14.95 -2.25
CA ILE A 100 -0.84 15.60 -2.49
C ILE A 100 -0.83 17.02 -1.93
N GLN A 101 -0.29 17.24 -0.73
CA GLN A 101 -0.23 18.57 -0.12
C GLN A 101 0.67 19.53 -0.90
N LEU A 102 1.82 19.06 -1.38
CA LEU A 102 2.72 19.83 -2.24
C LEU A 102 2.08 20.13 -3.60
N PHE A 103 1.43 19.15 -4.21
CA PHE A 103 0.72 19.32 -5.48
C PHE A 103 -0.41 20.36 -5.34
N TRP A 104 -1.20 20.27 -4.28
CA TRP A 104 -2.24 21.24 -3.96
C TRP A 104 -1.66 22.64 -3.77
N ARG A 105 -0.60 22.79 -2.96
CA ARG A 105 0.09 24.08 -2.76
C ARG A 105 0.57 24.67 -4.08
N TRP A 106 1.22 23.86 -4.92
CA TRP A 106 1.70 24.30 -6.22
C TRP A 106 0.55 24.74 -7.15
N HIS A 107 -0.53 23.96 -7.20
CA HIS A 107 -1.71 24.26 -8.00
C HIS A 107 -2.41 25.56 -7.56
N VAL A 108 -2.56 25.78 -6.26
CA VAL A 108 -3.15 27.01 -5.69
C VAL A 108 -2.27 28.22 -5.98
N ILE A 109 -0.95 28.15 -5.73
CA ILE A 109 -0.02 29.26 -5.99
C ILE A 109 0.00 29.62 -7.48
N LYS A 110 0.01 28.62 -8.37
CA LYS A 110 -0.05 28.83 -9.82
C LYS A 110 -1.36 29.50 -10.24
N SER A 111 -2.49 29.05 -9.69
CA SER A 111 -3.81 29.65 -9.94
C SER A 111 -3.89 31.10 -9.46
N TRP A 112 -3.34 31.42 -8.29
CA TRP A 112 -3.25 32.79 -7.79
C TRP A 112 -2.35 33.68 -8.64
N ARG A 113 -1.16 33.20 -9.04
CA ARG A 113 -0.26 33.94 -9.95
C ARG A 113 -0.91 34.23 -11.30
N ASN A 114 -1.69 33.29 -11.85
CA ASN A 114 -2.42 33.50 -13.09
C ASN A 114 -3.51 34.58 -12.95
N ARG A 115 -4.22 34.63 -11.82
CA ARG A 115 -5.22 35.67 -11.54
C ARG A 115 -4.60 37.07 -11.36
N VAL A 116 -3.43 37.17 -10.74
CA VAL A 116 -2.71 38.45 -10.58
C VAL A 116 -2.21 38.97 -11.94
N LYS A 117 -1.67 38.10 -12.80
CA LYS A 117 -1.26 38.48 -14.16
C LYS A 117 -2.41 39.00 -15.02
N GLN A 118 -3.60 38.41 -14.93
CA GLN A 118 -4.79 38.90 -15.64
C GLN A 118 -5.24 40.30 -15.18
N LYS A 119 -5.08 40.64 -13.90
CA LYS A 119 -5.41 41.98 -13.39
C LYS A 119 -4.41 43.07 -13.77
N GLN A 120 -3.18 42.73 -14.15
CA GLN A 120 -2.16 43.69 -14.62
C GLN A 120 -2.21 43.95 -16.14
N GLN A 121 -3.03 43.20 -16.87
CA GLN A 121 -3.22 43.34 -18.32
C GLN A 121 -4.49 44.13 -18.70
N LEU A 122 -5.26 44.59 -17.70
CA LEU A 122 -6.36 45.55 -17.82
C LEU A 122 -5.89 46.90 -17.28
#